data_AF-A0A9X1AH55-F1
#
_entry.id   AF-A0A9X1AH55-F1
#
_cell.length_a   1.000
_cell.length_b   1.000
_cell.length_c   1.000
_cell.angle_alpha   90.00
_cell.angle_beta   90.00
_cell.angle_gamma   90.00
#
_symmetry.space_group_name_H-M   'P 1'
#
loop_
_entity.id
_entity.type
_entity.pdbx_description
1 polymer ?
#
loop_
_entity_poly.entity_id
_entity_poly.type
_entity_poly.pdbx_seq_one_letter_code
_entity_poly.pdbx_strand_id
1 'polypeptide(L)' 'MAPLSPLDAVESFGSTVLTRREHDIVRLIFLGYPNIKIAERLHLSVNTVKNHRKRMYLKLDITTERELILKFMLPYVSQP' A
#
# COMPACT_ATOMS: atom_id res chain seq x y z
N MET A 1 3.14 -21.02 11.48
CA MET A 1 2.23 -20.74 10.34
C MET A 1 3.11 -20.11 9.27
N ALA A 2 3.47 -20.85 8.22
CA ALA A 2 4.33 -20.31 7.15
C ALA A 2 3.70 -19.02 6.60
N PRO A 3 4.50 -17.99 6.26
CA PRO A 3 3.93 -16.74 5.81
C PRO A 3 3.15 -17.00 4.52
N LEU A 4 1.93 -16.47 4.47
CA LEU A 4 1.28 -16.04 3.25
C LEU A 4 2.36 -15.52 2.31
N SER A 5 2.36 -15.89 1.02
CA SER A 5 3.38 -15.36 0.11
C SER A 5 3.43 -13.84 0.25
N PRO A 6 4.57 -13.16 0.06
CA PRO A 6 4.62 -11.71 0.18
C PRO A 6 3.53 -11.00 -0.66
N LEU A 7 3.05 -11.65 -1.73
CA LEU A 7 1.91 -11.20 -2.51
C LEU A 7 0.57 -11.35 -1.76
N ASP A 8 0.29 -12.51 -1.18
CA ASP A 8 -0.93 -12.75 -0.38
C ASP A 8 -1.00 -11.82 0.84
N ALA A 9 0.15 -11.55 1.45
CA ALA A 9 0.28 -10.58 2.53
C ALA A 9 -0.12 -9.17 2.09
N VAL A 10 0.35 -8.73 0.91
CA VAL A 10 -0.01 -7.42 0.34
C VAL A 10 -1.50 -7.35 0.02
N GLU A 11 -2.09 -8.41 -0.53
CA GLU A 11 -3.53 -8.46 -0.82
C GLU A 11 -4.38 -8.36 0.46
N SER A 12 -3.92 -8.91 1.58
CA SER A 12 -4.62 -8.81 2.87
C SER A 12 -4.41 -7.46 3.59
N PHE A 13 -3.34 -6.72 3.27
CA PHE A 13 -2.90 -5.53 4.02
C PHE A 13 -3.93 -4.40 3.99
N GLY A 14 -4.52 -4.08 5.13
CA GLY A 14 -5.53 -3.02 5.20
C GLY A 14 -6.83 -3.35 4.45
N SER A 15 -7.11 -4.63 4.15
CA SER A 15 -8.34 -5.12 3.50
C SER A 15 -9.64 -4.67 4.17
N THR A 16 -9.63 -4.37 5.46
CA THR A 16 -10.80 -3.89 6.21
C THR A 16 -11.00 -2.38 6.18
N VAL A 17 -9.99 -1.60 5.76
CA VAL A 17 -10.00 -0.12 5.83
C VAL A 17 -9.78 0.56 4.49
N LEU A 18 -9.05 -0.09 3.58
CA LEU A 18 -8.75 0.42 2.26
C LEU A 18 -9.83 0.02 1.25
N THR A 19 -10.19 0.96 0.39
CA THR A 19 -10.95 0.64 -0.82
C THR A 19 -10.10 -0.17 -1.78
N ARG A 20 -10.75 -0.90 -2.69
CA ARG A 20 -10.09 -1.62 -3.78
C ARG A 20 -9.06 -0.75 -4.52
N ARG A 21 -9.38 0.52 -4.75
CA ARG A 21 -8.51 1.43 -5.48
C ARG A 21 -7.27 1.86 -4.69
N GLU A 22 -7.41 2.04 -3.39
CA GLU A 22 -6.27 2.31 -2.51
C GLU A 22 -5.36 1.08 -2.42
N HIS A 23 -5.96 -0.11 -2.41
CA HIS A 23 -5.26 -1.41 -2.49
C HIS A 23 -4.40 -1.54 -3.75
N ASP A 24 -4.96 -1.25 -4.93
CA ASP A 24 -4.20 -1.24 -6.20
C ASP A 24 -2.95 -0.34 -6.08
N ILE A 25 -3.09 0.81 -5.42
CA ILE A 25 -2.01 1.78 -5.22
C ILE A 25 -0.97 1.24 -4.23
N VAL A 26 -1.38 0.66 -3.10
CA VAL A 26 -0.48 -0.02 -2.15
C VAL A 26 0.39 -1.04 -2.87
N ARG A 27 -0.23 -1.91 -3.66
CA ARG A 27 0.48 -2.96 -4.39
C ARG A 27 1.54 -2.39 -5.33
N LEU A 28 1.21 -1.34 -6.07
CA LEU A 28 2.17 -0.70 -6.97
C LEU A 28 3.27 0.06 -6.23
N ILE A 29 3.01 0.59 -5.03
CA ILE A 29 4.04 1.16 -4.15
C ILE A 29 5.03 0.08 -3.71
N PHE A 30 4.55 -1.09 -3.27
CA PHE A 30 5.42 -2.19 -2.87
C PHE A 30 6.25 -2.78 -4.02
N LEU A 31 5.76 -2.65 -5.26
CA LEU A 31 6.53 -2.97 -6.47
C LEU A 31 7.55 -1.89 -6.87
N GLY A 32 7.65 -0.79 -6.10
CA GLY A 32 8.62 0.28 -6.32
C GLY A 32 8.24 1.28 -7.41
N TYR A 33 6.97 1.35 -7.81
CA TYR A 33 6.57 2.27 -8.86
C TYR A 33 6.41 3.71 -8.37
N PRO A 34 6.98 4.71 -9.08
CA PRO A 34 6.73 6.12 -8.76
C PRO A 34 5.30 6.51 -9.13
N ASN A 35 4.79 7.58 -8.51
CA ASN A 35 3.40 8.05 -8.70
C ASN A 35 3.01 8.25 -10.18
N ILE A 36 3.95 8.63 -11.05
CA ILE A 36 3.72 8.77 -12.50
C ILE A 36 3.39 7.41 -13.13
N LYS A 37 4.16 6.37 -12.80
CA LYS A 37 3.93 5.01 -13.31
C LYS A 37 2.70 4.35 -12.69
N ILE A 38 2.37 4.69 -11.44
CA ILE A 38 1.10 4.28 -10.83
C ILE A 38 -0.07 4.90 -11.59
N ALA A 39 0.01 6.20 -11.88
CA ALA A 39 -1.02 6.92 -12.62
C ALA A 39 -1.25 6.33 -14.01
N GLU A 40 -0.17 6.06 -14.76
CA GLU A 40 -0.23 5.39 -16.07
C GLU A 40 -0.93 4.02 -15.98
N ARG A 41 -0.49 3.13 -15.09
CA ARG A 41 -1.02 1.77 -14.98
C ARG A 41 -2.48 1.71 -14.55
N LEU A 42 -2.89 2.68 -13.76
CA LEU A 42 -4.24 2.75 -13.22
C LEU A 42 -5.15 3.63 -14.10
N HIS A 43 -4.65 4.23 -15.18
CA HIS A 43 -5.41 5.20 -16.00
C HIS A 43 -5.98 6.35 -15.15
N LEU A 44 -5.13 6.93 -14.29
CA LEU A 44 -5.45 8.07 -13.43
C LEU A 44 -4.52 9.24 -13.74
N SER A 45 -4.86 10.42 -13.22
CA SER A 45 -3.88 11.52 -13.13
C SER A 45 -2.95 11.33 -11.92
N VAL A 46 -1.72 11.86 -12.02
CA VAL A 46 -0.75 11.86 -10.90
C VAL A 46 -1.34 12.53 -9.65
N ASN A 47 -2.14 13.58 -9.82
CA ASN A 47 -2.82 14.25 -8.70
C ASN A 47 -3.86 13.34 -8.03
N THR A 48 -4.59 12.55 -8.82
CA THR A 48 -5.54 11.57 -8.30
C THR A 48 -4.83 10.49 -7.48
N VAL A 49 -3.69 9.99 -7.96
CA VAL A 49 -2.84 9.06 -7.18
C VAL A 49 -2.39 9.69 -5.86
N LYS A 50 -1.90 10.94 -5.88
CA LYS A 50 -1.51 11.66 -4.65
C LYS A 50 -2.69 11.79 -3.67
N ASN A 51 -3.90 12.06 -4.17
CA ASN A 51 -5.10 12.16 -3.34
C ASN A 51 -5.49 10.81 -2.72
N HIS A 52 -5.46 9.73 -3.49
CA HIS A 52 -5.69 8.39 -2.95
C HIS A 52 -4.66 8.03 -1.88
N ARG A 53 -3.38 8.34 -2.11
CA ARG A 53 -2.32 8.10 -1.11
C ARG A 53 -2.57 8.87 0.18
N LYS A 54 -2.95 10.15 0.11
CA LYS A 54 -3.32 10.94 1.30
C LYS A 54 -4.49 10.31 2.07
N ARG A 55 -5.54 9.88 1.37
CA ARG A 55 -6.72 9.24 2.00
C ARG A 55 -6.36 7.90 2.63
N MET A 56 -5.57 7.08 1.94
CA MET A 56 -5.06 5.83 2.43
C MET A 56 -4.19 6.00 3.68
N TYR A 57 -3.31 7.00 3.68
CA TYR A 57 -2.47 7.33 4.84
C TYR A 57 -3.32 7.71 6.05
N LEU A 58 -4.34 8.57 5.85
CA LEU A 58 -5.28 8.91 6.90
C LEU A 58 -6.01 7.66 7.44
N LYS A 59 -6.49 6.77 6.56
CA LYS A 59 -7.17 5.53 6.95
C LYS A 59 -6.28 4.54 7.69
N LEU A 60 -4.99 4.52 7.34
CA LEU A 60 -3.99 3.68 7.98
C LEU A 60 -3.36 4.34 9.19
N ASP A 61 -3.73 5.56 9.55
CA ASP A 61 -3.13 6.34 10.63
C ASP A 61 -1.59 6.44 10.49
N ILE A 62 -1.15 6.88 9.31
CA ILE A 62 0.26 7.12 8.96
C ILE A 62 0.38 8.42 8.16
N THR A 63 1.61 8.89 7.96
CA THR A 63 1.89 10.15 7.22
C THR A 63 2.88 9.98 6.06
N THR A 64 3.64 8.88 6.05
CA THR A 64 4.74 8.66 5.09
C THR A 64 4.70 7.30 4.41
N GLU A 65 5.37 7.19 3.25
CA GLU A 65 5.58 5.89 2.58
C GLU A 65 6.45 4.96 3.41
N ARG A 66 7.41 5.51 4.18
CA ARG A 66 8.22 4.72 5.11
C ARG A 66 7.36 4.04 6.17
N GLU A 67 6.42 4.77 6.77
CA GLU A 67 5.50 4.20 7.76
C GLU A 67 4.58 3.14 7.15
N LEU A 68 4.15 3.31 5.89
CA LEU A 68 3.40 2.28 5.16
C LEU A 68 4.21 0.97 5.07
N ILE A 69 5.47 1.07 4.66
CA ILE A 69 6.37 -0.08 4.53
C ILE A 69 6.63 -0.73 5.89
N LEU A 70 6.92 0.08 6.92
CA LEU A 70 7.14 -0.42 8.28
C LEU A 70 5.88 -1.12 8.81
N LYS A 71 4.70 -0.52 8.67
CA LYS A 71 3.44 -1.11 9.13
C LYS A 71 3.13 -2.44 8.46
N PHE A 72 3.50 -2.61 7.20
CA PHE A 72 3.42 -3.89 6.50
C PHE A 72 4.45 -4.91 7.00
N MET A 73 5.68 -4.48 7.32
CA MET A 73 6.77 -5.35 7.75
C MET A 73 6.70 -5.75 9.23
N LEU A 74 6.09 -4.95 10.11
CA LEU A 74 6.05 -5.19 11.56
C LEU A 74 5.65 -6.62 11.96
N PRO A 75 4.60 -7.25 11.36
CA PRO A 75 4.24 -8.64 11.66
C PRO A 75 5.33 -9.69 11.35
N TYR A 76 6.31 -9.35 10.51
CA TYR A 76 7.43 -10.21 10.11
C TYR A 76 8.71 -9.90 10.88
N VAL A 77 8.87 -8.69 11.40
CA VAL A 77 10.04 -8.26 12.18
C VAL A 77 9.98 -8.78 13.63
N SER A 78 8.79 -9.10 14.13
CA SER A 78 8.57 -9.57 15.50
C SER A 78 8.41 -11.09 15.63
N GLN A 79 8.73 -11.87 14.59
CA GLN A 79 8.77 -13.33 14.69
C GLN A 79 10.19 -13.76 15.12
N PRO A 80 10.35 -14.44 16.27
CA PRO A 80 11.64 -14.99 16.68
C PRO A 80 12.10 -16.15 15.76
#